data_AF-A0A847L3T2-F1
#
_entry.id   AF-A0A847L3T2-F1
#
_cell.length_a   1.000
_cell.length_b   1.000
_cell.length_c   1.000
_cell.angle_alpha   90.00
_cell.angle_beta   90.00
_cell.angle_gamma   90.00
#
_symmetry.space_group_name_H-M   'P 1'
#
loop_
_entity.id
_entity.type
_entity.pdbx_description
1 polymer ?
#
loop_
_entity_poly.entity_id
_entity_poly.type
_entity_poly.pdbx_seq_one_letter_code
_entity_poly.pdbx_strand_id
1 'polypeptide(L)'
;MGERRVAYSEVYPKPTVSIIKEGVINVNLGSSVANSALIVHKIDYKFDESEHKIYLVGFQAINKRIRNNFEVKLNGFSKNELENYSYYWEDPDGTTTLLEKTAQ
;
A
#
# COMPACT_ATOMS: atom_id res chain seq x y z
N MET A 1 11.09 18.25 -9.80
CA MET A 1 9.63 18.17 -9.54
C MET A 1 9.42 16.92 -8.71
N GLY A 2 8.94 17.08 -7.47
CA GLY A 2 9.16 16.13 -6.39
C GLY A 2 8.07 15.06 -6.26
N GLU A 3 8.47 13.80 -6.38
CA GLU A 3 7.74 12.69 -5.81
C GLU A 3 7.95 12.73 -4.30
N ARG A 4 6.86 12.74 -3.53
CA ARG A 4 6.93 12.72 -2.06
C ARG A 4 6.33 11.42 -1.56
N ARG A 5 6.98 10.81 -0.56
CA ARG A 5 6.41 9.68 0.17
C ARG A 5 5.21 10.14 0.98
N VAL A 6 4.21 9.28 1.07
CA VAL A 6 2.94 9.56 1.73
C VAL A 6 2.96 8.92 3.11
N ALA A 7 2.73 9.71 4.14
CA ALA A 7 2.60 9.21 5.50
C ALA A 7 1.25 8.50 5.69
N TYR A 8 1.21 7.44 6.50
CA TYR A 8 -0.02 6.71 6.84
C TYR A 8 -1.06 7.65 7.47
N SER A 9 -0.59 8.65 8.21
CA SER A 9 -1.44 9.68 8.83
C SER A 9 -2.13 10.59 7.82
N GLU A 10 -1.57 10.76 6.61
CA GLU A 10 -2.12 11.60 5.56
C GLU A 10 -3.19 10.88 4.71
N VAL A 11 -3.30 9.55 4.82
CA VAL A 11 -4.28 8.74 4.08
C VAL A 11 -5.58 8.62 4.87
N TYR A 12 -6.69 9.02 4.25
CA TYR A 12 -8.04 8.84 4.80
C TYR A 12 -9.07 8.49 3.70
N PRO A 13 -9.83 7.39 3.82
CA PRO A 13 -9.82 6.45 4.93
C PRO A 13 -8.51 5.64 4.98
N LYS A 14 -8.28 4.90 6.07
CA LYS A 14 -7.03 4.17 6.25
C LYS A 14 -6.85 3.11 5.16
N PRO A 15 -5.61 2.91 4.67
CA PRO A 15 -5.36 1.96 3.60
C PRO A 15 -5.54 0.52 4.08
N THR A 16 -6.12 -0.32 3.23
CA THR A 16 -6.29 -1.76 3.47
C THR A 16 -5.65 -2.58 2.37
N VAL A 17 -5.35 -3.85 2.68
CA VAL A 17 -4.77 -4.78 1.73
C VAL A 17 -5.67 -5.99 1.55
N SER A 18 -5.92 -6.36 0.30
CA SER A 18 -6.57 -7.62 -0.07
C SER A 18 -5.70 -8.40 -1.04
N ILE A 19 -5.68 -9.72 -0.91
CA ILE A 19 -4.98 -10.59 -1.85
C ILE A 19 -5.95 -10.97 -2.95
N ILE A 20 -5.66 -10.54 -4.19
CA ILE A 20 -6.59 -10.71 -5.31
C ILE A 20 -6.28 -11.96 -6.13
N LYS A 21 -5.01 -12.37 -6.22
CA LYS A 21 -4.56 -13.61 -6.88
C LYS A 21 -3.12 -13.94 -6.48
N GLU A 22 -2.61 -15.05 -6.98
CA GLU A 22 -1.22 -15.48 -6.77
C GLU A 22 -0.24 -14.36 -7.15
N GLY A 23 0.67 -14.03 -6.24
CA GLY A 23 1.66 -12.97 -6.42
C GLY A 23 1.08 -11.57 -6.62
N VAL A 24 -0.21 -11.31 -6.33
CA VAL A 24 -0.80 -9.98 -6.52
C VAL A 24 -1.72 -9.59 -5.36
N ILE A 25 -1.41 -8.44 -4.78
CA ILE A 25 -2.25 -7.77 -3.78
C ILE A 25 -2.88 -6.51 -4.37
N ASN A 26 -4.03 -6.13 -3.84
CA ASN A 26 -4.65 -4.84 -4.06
C ASN A 26 -4.54 -4.02 -2.77
N VAL A 27 -3.94 -2.84 -2.88
CA VAL A 27 -3.90 -1.85 -1.81
C VAL A 27 -4.98 -0.81 -2.10
N ASN A 28 -5.96 -0.73 -1.21
CA ASN A 28 -7.06 0.22 -1.31
C ASN A 28 -6.76 1.39 -0.37
N LEU A 29 -6.63 2.61 -0.89
CA LEU A 29 -6.42 3.83 -0.10
C LEU A 29 -7.75 4.53 0.27
N GLY A 30 -8.87 3.87 -0.03
CA GLY A 30 -10.23 4.38 -0.01
C GLY A 30 -10.44 5.67 -0.80
N SER A 31 -11.70 6.11 -0.84
CA SER A 31 -12.14 7.22 -1.67
C SER A 31 -12.88 8.23 -0.81
N SER A 32 -12.15 9.10 -0.10
CA SER A 32 -12.78 10.27 0.49
C SER A 32 -12.74 11.40 -0.53
N VAL A 33 -13.88 11.64 -1.18
CA VAL A 33 -14.15 12.85 -2.00
C VAL A 33 -13.82 14.15 -1.22
N ALA A 34 -13.74 14.07 0.11
CA ALA A 34 -13.38 15.15 1.02
C ALA A 34 -11.88 15.52 1.06
N ASN A 35 -10.95 14.65 0.63
CA ASN A 35 -9.50 14.88 0.69
C ASN A 35 -8.83 14.77 -0.70
N SER A 36 -9.37 15.51 -1.67
CA SER A 36 -8.87 15.63 -3.06
C SER A 36 -7.41 16.11 -3.21
N ALA A 37 -6.68 16.33 -2.12
CA ALA A 37 -5.31 16.81 -2.12
C ALA A 37 -4.25 15.69 -2.18
N LEU A 38 -4.58 14.47 -1.74
CA LEU A 38 -3.62 13.37 -1.69
C LEU A 38 -3.73 12.48 -2.94
N ILE A 39 -2.90 12.76 -3.94
CA ILE A 39 -2.86 11.99 -5.19
C ILE A 39 -1.74 10.96 -5.11
N VAL A 40 -1.99 9.85 -4.41
CA VAL A 40 -1.10 8.69 -4.51
C VAL A 40 -1.19 8.17 -5.94
N HIS A 41 -0.03 7.97 -6.56
CA HIS A 41 0.05 7.56 -7.97
C HIS A 41 0.82 6.25 -8.16
N LYS A 42 1.59 5.86 -7.16
CA LYS A 42 2.40 4.63 -7.15
C LYS A 42 2.48 4.10 -5.72
N ILE A 43 2.47 2.78 -5.59
CA ILE A 43 2.84 2.07 -4.37
C ILE A 43 3.98 1.13 -4.74
N ASP A 44 5.12 1.25 -4.05
CA ASP A 44 6.18 0.24 -4.07
C ASP A 44 6.08 -0.64 -2.84
N TYR A 45 6.83 -1.74 -2.86
CA TYR A 45 6.92 -2.66 -1.74
C TYR A 45 8.37 -3.04 -1.45
N LYS A 46 8.60 -3.44 -0.21
CA LYS A 46 9.77 -4.18 0.25
C LYS A 46 9.26 -5.34 1.08
N PHE A 47 9.95 -6.47 1.09
CA PHE A 47 9.58 -7.58 1.96
C PHE A 47 10.80 -8.07 2.72
N ASP A 48 10.54 -8.57 3.92
CA ASP A 48 11.50 -9.25 4.76
C ASP A 48 11.04 -10.70 4.91
N GLU A 49 11.75 -11.61 4.26
CA GLU A 49 11.45 -13.04 4.27
C GLU A 49 11.69 -13.69 5.64
N SER A 50 12.62 -13.14 6.43
CA SER A 50 12.94 -13.69 7.75
C SER A 50 11.83 -13.38 8.75
N GLU A 51 11.24 -12.19 8.67
CA GLU A 51 10.19 -11.73 9.58
C GLU A 51 8.76 -11.92 9.03
N HIS A 52 8.60 -12.40 7.79
CA HIS A 52 7.31 -12.49 7.09
C HIS A 52 6.56 -11.14 7.04
N LYS A 53 7.28 -10.06 6.70
CA LYS A 53 6.73 -8.70 6.65
C LYS A 53 6.79 -8.12 5.24
N ILE A 54 5.74 -7.41 4.83
CA ILE A 54 5.70 -6.66 3.58
C ILE A 54 5.45 -5.20 3.92
N TYR A 55 6.41 -4.34 3.58
CA TYR A 55 6.34 -2.90 3.73
C TYR A 55 5.87 -2.27 2.42
N LEU A 56 4.87 -1.40 2.49
CA LEU A 56 4.28 -0.68 1.37
C LEU A 56 4.62 0.81 1.50
N VAL A 57 5.08 1.41 0.40
CA VAL A 57 5.45 2.83 0.36
C VAL A 57 4.61 3.51 -0.72
N GLY A 58 3.75 4.45 -0.31
CA GLY A 58 2.98 5.27 -1.23
C GLY A 58 3.77 6.50 -1.70
N PHE A 59 3.65 6.82 -2.99
CA PHE A 59 4.23 8.03 -3.58
C PHE A 59 3.14 8.93 -4.15
N GLN A 60 3.17 10.21 -3.77
CA GLN A 60 2.32 11.24 -4.34
C GLN A 60 3.02 12.02 -5.45
N ALA A 61 2.24 12.43 -6.46
CA ALA A 61 2.71 13.29 -7.53
C ALA A 61 1.63 14.31 -7.92
N ILE A 62 2.06 15.55 -8.12
CA ILE A 62 1.21 16.64 -8.61
C ILE A 62 0.87 16.34 -10.09
N ASN A 63 -0.40 16.55 -10.50
CA ASN A 63 -0.91 16.33 -11.87
C ASN A 63 -1.07 14.88 -12.33
N LYS A 64 -1.10 13.89 -11.43
CA LYS A 64 -1.50 12.51 -11.78
C LYS A 64 -3.00 12.30 -11.53
N ARG A 65 -3.58 11.32 -12.21
CA ARG A 65 -4.98 10.91 -11.97
C ARG A 65 -5.06 10.28 -10.57
N ILE A 66 -6.10 10.66 -9.82
CA ILE A 66 -6.42 10.03 -8.54
C ILE A 66 -6.72 8.54 -8.80
N ARG A 67 -6.05 7.67 -8.05
CA ARG A 67 -6.30 6.23 -8.01
C ARG A 67 -6.46 5.83 -6.56
N ASN A 68 -7.48 5.03 -6.29
CA ASN A 68 -7.77 4.52 -4.94
C ASN A 68 -7.38 3.06 -4.78
N ASN A 69 -7.14 2.35 -5.88
CA ASN A 69 -6.77 0.95 -5.91
C ASN A 69 -5.43 0.79 -6.63
N PHE A 70 -4.53 0.05 -6.01
CA PHE A 70 -3.18 -0.21 -6.54
C PHE A 70 -2.93 -1.71 -6.51
N GLU A 71 -2.79 -2.30 -7.69
CA GLU A 71 -2.34 -3.67 -7.84
C GLU A 71 -0.82 -3.72 -7.71
N VAL A 72 -0.33 -4.41 -6.69
CA VAL A 72 1.10 -4.62 -6.44
C VAL A 72 1.43 -6.08 -6.74
N LYS A 73 2.36 -6.29 -7.67
CA LYS A 73 2.82 -7.63 -8.07
C LYS A 73 4.04 -8.05 -7.25
N LEU A 74 3.82 -9.01 -6.38
CA LEU A 74 4.79 -9.68 -5.52
C LEU A 74 5.20 -10.99 -6.20
N ASN A 75 6.10 -10.91 -7.19
CA ASN A 75 6.51 -12.09 -7.95
C ASN A 75 7.18 -13.11 -7.03
N GLY A 76 6.85 -14.40 -7.21
CA GLY A 76 7.46 -15.49 -6.44
C GLY A 76 6.71 -15.89 -5.17
N PHE A 77 5.57 -15.25 -4.85
CA PHE A 77 4.74 -15.61 -3.71
C PHE A 77 3.43 -16.28 -4.13
N SER A 78 3.13 -17.43 -3.53
CA SER A 78 1.84 -18.08 -3.64
C SER A 78 0.78 -17.31 -2.87
N LYS A 79 -0.50 -17.46 -3.22
CA LYS A 79 -1.60 -16.84 -2.46
C LYS A 79 -1.53 -17.18 -0.96
N ASN A 80 -1.31 -18.45 -0.62
CA ASN A 80 -1.17 -18.91 0.77
C ASN A 80 0.01 -18.25 1.49
N GLU A 81 1.13 -18.05 0.82
CA GLU A 81 2.28 -17.38 1.43
C GLU A 81 1.94 -15.94 1.76
N LEU A 82 1.38 -15.20 0.79
CA LEU A 82 0.89 -13.84 0.99
C LEU A 82 -0.13 -13.74 2.13
N GLU A 83 -0.87 -14.80 2.41
CA GLU A 83 -1.83 -14.81 3.52
C GLU A 83 -1.17 -14.81 4.89
N ASN A 84 0.02 -15.41 5.00
CA ASN A 84 0.81 -15.53 6.22
C ASN A 84 1.68 -14.29 6.51
N TYR A 85 1.87 -13.42 5.51
CA TYR A 85 2.64 -12.19 5.69
C TYR A 85 1.81 -11.09 6.35
N SER A 86 2.48 -10.30 7.18
CA SER A 86 1.92 -9.07 7.74
C SER A 86 2.26 -7.87 6.85
N TYR A 87 1.29 -6.99 6.61
CA TYR A 87 1.44 -5.84 5.73
C TYR A 87 1.59 -4.56 6.54
N TYR A 88 2.57 -3.74 6.21
CA TYR A 88 2.87 -2.50 6.89
C TYR A 88 2.93 -1.36 5.89
N TRP A 89 2.50 -0.17 6.29
CA TRP A 89 2.77 1.08 5.58
C TRP A 89 4.02 1.72 6.15
N GLU A 90 5.00 2.05 5.31
CA GLU A 90 6.24 2.73 5.70
C GLU A 90 6.12 4.23 5.39
N ASP A 91 6.12 5.03 6.46
CA ASP A 91 6.10 6.48 6.42
C ASP A 91 7.46 7.07 5.94
N PRO A 92 7.51 8.35 5.51
CA PRO A 92 8.75 8.97 5.04
C PRO A 92 9.89 8.98 6.05
N ASP A 93 9.55 9.06 7.34
CA ASP A 93 10.46 9.02 8.49
C ASP A 93 10.90 7.59 8.89
N GLY A 94 10.37 6.56 8.22
CA GLY A 94 10.70 5.15 8.47
C GLY A 94 9.84 4.49 9.55
N THR A 95 8.88 5.20 10.14
CA THR A 95 7.86 4.58 10.98
C THR A 95 7.00 3.64 10.16
N THR A 96 6.66 2.48 10.72
CA THR A 96 5.82 1.48 10.04
C THR A 96 4.52 1.26 10.78
N THR A 97 3.40 1.32 10.06
CA THR A 97 2.07 1.07 10.62
C THR A 97 1.48 -0.23 10.07
N LEU A 98 1.00 -1.12 10.93
CA LEU A 98 0.34 -2.37 10.51
C LEU A 98 -0.96 -2.04 9.77
N LEU A 99 -1.16 -2.66 8.61
CA LEU A 99 -2.36 -2.52 7.80
C LEU A 99 -3.36 -3.61 8.07
N GLU A 100 -4.64 -3.26 8.01
CA GLU A 100 -5.71 -4.23 8.06
C GLU A 100 -5.78 -5.02 6.75
N LYS A 101 -5.80 -6.34 6.88
CA LYS A 101 -6.01 -7.27 5.78
C LYS A 101 -7.50 -7.53 5.65
N THR A 102 -8.09 -7.14 4.53
CA THR A 102 -9.48 -7.45 4.22
C THR A 102 -9.55 -8.77 3.47
N ALA A 103 -10.16 -9.78 4.08
CA ALA A 103 -10.54 -11.01 3.39
C ALA A 103 -11.59 -10.68 2.32
N GLN A 104 -11.39 -11.20 1.11
CA GLN A 104 -12.35 -11.12 0.02
C GLN A 104 -13.20 -12.38 -0.01
#